data_AF-A0A7W1IUQ1-F1
#
_entry.id   AF-A0A7W1IUQ1-F1
#
_cell.length_a   1.000
_cell.length_b   1.000
_cell.length_c   1.000
_cell.angle_alpha   90.00
_cell.angle_beta   90.00
_cell.angle_gamma   90.00
#
_symmetry.space_group_name_H-M   'P 1'
#
loop_
_entity.id
_entity.type
_entity.pdbx_description
1 polymer ?
#
loop_
_entity_poly.entity_id
_entity_poly.type
_entity_poly.pdbx_seq_one_letter_code
_entity_poly.pdbx_strand_id
1 'polypeptide(L)'
;MKQILPNSTVGVFGSGQLGRMFAIEARKMGYRVHTFSPASDTPTGQVADFETVAEYEDLNQAKRFAQNVDVVTFEFENVPSKTVEAASQFVSVHPRGEVLHIA
;
A
#
# COMPACT_ATOMS: atom_id res chain seq x y z
N MET A 1 -10.27 9.54 13.48
CA MET A 1 -9.10 9.05 12.71
C MET A 1 -7.93 9.96 13.00
N LYS A 2 -6.72 9.40 13.10
CA LYS A 2 -5.49 10.21 13.16
C LYS A 2 -5.31 10.91 11.82
N GLN A 3 -5.02 12.20 11.82
CA GLN A 3 -4.68 12.93 10.59
C GLN A 3 -3.30 12.45 10.09
N ILE A 4 -3.20 12.18 8.78
CA ILE A 4 -1.94 11.89 8.10
C ILE A 4 -1.53 13.19 7.41
N LEU A 5 -0.40 13.77 7.82
CA LEU A 5 0.07 15.06 7.32
C LEU A 5 1.16 14.86 6.25
N PRO A 6 1.40 15.84 5.36
CA PRO A 6 2.51 15.78 4.40
C PRO A 6 3.86 15.44 5.07
N ASN A 7 4.77 14.86 4.28
CA ASN A 7 6.00 14.14 4.67
C ASN A 7 5.80 12.73 5.25
N SER A 8 4.55 12.30 5.47
CA SER A 8 4.23 10.91 5.80
C SER A 8 4.36 9.99 4.57
N THR A 9 4.50 8.68 4.80
CA THR A 9 4.57 7.65 3.76
C THR A 9 3.24 6.91 3.64
N VAL A 10 2.67 6.91 2.44
CA VAL A 10 1.47 6.13 2.11
C VAL A 10 1.87 4.83 1.44
N GLY A 11 1.46 3.72 2.05
CA GLY A 11 1.57 2.38 1.49
C GLY A 11 0.44 2.07 0.50
N VAL A 12 0.78 1.47 -0.64
CA VAL A 12 -0.20 0.99 -1.63
C VAL A 12 0.04 -0.50 -1.90
N PHE A 13 -0.97 -1.33 -1.61
CA PHE A 13 -1.00 -2.70 -2.13
C PHE A 13 -1.43 -2.69 -3.59
N GLY A 14 -0.53 -3.12 -4.47
CA GLY A 14 -0.67 -3.00 -5.92
C GLY A 14 0.29 -1.96 -6.50
N SER A 15 0.67 -2.20 -7.75
CA SER A 15 1.69 -1.43 -8.45
C SER A 15 1.38 -1.10 -9.92
N GLY A 16 0.11 -1.19 -10.33
CA GLY A 16 -0.39 -0.89 -11.66
C GLY A 16 -0.70 0.59 -11.94
N GLN A 17 -1.51 0.85 -12.96
CA GLN A 17 -1.78 2.20 -13.45
C GLN A 17 -2.59 3.06 -12.46
N LEU A 18 -3.46 2.47 -11.66
CA LEU A 18 -4.26 3.23 -10.69
C LEU A 18 -3.39 3.66 -9.52
N GLY A 19 -2.47 2.78 -9.08
CA GLY A 19 -1.47 3.11 -8.08
C GLY A 19 -0.52 4.21 -8.57
N ARG A 20 -0.16 4.20 -9.87
CA ARG A 20 0.64 5.27 -10.50
C ARG A 20 -0.07 6.62 -10.44
N MET A 21 -1.34 6.65 -10.85
CA MET A 21 -2.15 7.87 -10.81
C MET A 21 -2.27 8.40 -9.37
N PHE A 22 -2.51 7.51 -8.40
CA PHE A 22 -2.53 7.84 -6.98
C PHE A 22 -1.19 8.43 -6.52
N ALA A 23 -0.07 7.77 -6.87
CA ALA A 23 1.24 8.16 -6.41
C ALA A 23 1.67 9.53 -6.92
N ILE A 24 1.33 9.87 -8.18
CA ILE A 24 1.58 11.19 -8.75
C ILE A 24 0.91 12.30 -7.93
N GLU A 25 -0.37 12.12 -7.57
CA GLU A 25 -1.09 13.13 -6.79
C GLU A 25 -0.65 13.17 -5.32
N ALA A 26 -0.40 12.01 -4.70
CA ALA A 26 0.11 11.93 -3.34
C ALA A 26 1.46 12.68 -3.20
N ARG A 27 2.35 12.53 -4.18
CA ARG A 27 3.64 13.23 -4.21
C ARG A 27 3.49 14.74 -4.39
N LYS A 28 2.56 15.20 -5.24
CA LYS A 28 2.25 16.65 -5.37
C LYS A 28 1.78 17.26 -4.05
N MET A 29 1.10 16.48 -3.22
CA MET A 29 0.65 16.88 -1.88
C MET A 29 1.74 16.77 -0.81
N GLY A 30 2.96 16.33 -1.16
CA GLY A 30 4.08 16.19 -0.25
C GLY A 30 4.15 14.87 0.52
N TYR A 31 3.41 13.83 0.10
CA TYR A 31 3.56 12.49 0.67
C TYR A 31 4.65 11.70 -0.05
N ARG A 32 5.22 10.74 0.66
CA ARG A 32 6.01 9.65 0.07
C ARG A 32 5.10 8.48 -0.25
N VAL A 33 5.47 7.67 -1.22
CA VAL A 33 4.70 6.47 -1.62
C VAL A 33 5.57 5.23 -1.56
N HIS A 34 5.05 4.18 -0.94
CA HIS A 34 5.66 2.85 -0.92
C HIS A 34 4.68 1.85 -1.53
N THR A 35 5.04 1.23 -2.66
CA THR A 35 4.22 0.19 -3.30
C THR A 35 4.67 -1.21 -2.89
N PHE A 36 3.73 -2.13 -2.76
CA PHE A 36 3.94 -3.55 -2.51
C PHE A 36 3.28 -4.36 -3.62
N SER A 37 4.05 -5.18 -4.34
CA SER A 37 3.54 -6.07 -5.40
C SER A 37 4.55 -7.17 -5.76
N PRO A 38 4.19 -8.21 -6.53
CA PRO A 38 5.12 -9.27 -6.92
C PRO A 38 6.08 -8.89 -8.06
N ALA A 39 5.92 -7.70 -8.67
CA ALA A 39 6.74 -7.25 -9.80
C ALA A 39 7.58 -6.02 -9.43
N SER A 40 8.63 -5.79 -10.22
CA SER A 40 9.51 -4.60 -10.17
C SER A 40 9.40 -3.81 -11.47
N ASP A 41 9.85 -2.54 -11.45
CA ASP A 41 9.73 -1.61 -12.59
C ASP A 41 8.28 -1.50 -13.10
N THR A 42 7.36 -1.50 -12.13
CA THR A 42 5.93 -1.47 -12.34
C THR A 42 5.44 -0.03 -12.55
N PRO A 43 4.25 0.19 -13.14
CA PRO A 43 3.74 1.54 -13.35
C PRO A 43 3.75 2.43 -12.09
N THR A 44 3.36 1.90 -10.92
CA THR A 44 3.47 2.62 -9.64
C THR A 44 4.92 2.68 -9.16
N GLY A 45 5.68 1.59 -9.27
CA GLY A 45 7.08 1.52 -8.86
C GLY A 45 7.95 2.60 -9.49
N GLN A 46 7.71 2.92 -10.76
CA GLN A 46 8.41 3.97 -11.51
C GLN A 46 8.25 5.39 -10.93
N VAL A 47 7.20 5.63 -10.14
CA VAL A 47 6.91 6.94 -9.53
C VAL A 47 6.88 6.92 -8.00
N ALA A 48 6.89 5.74 -7.38
CA ALA A 48 6.95 5.58 -5.93
C ALA A 48 8.35 5.95 -5.39
N ASP A 49 8.42 6.27 -4.09
CA ASP A 49 9.69 6.48 -3.41
C ASP A 49 10.34 5.16 -3.00
N PHE A 50 9.53 4.12 -2.83
CA PHE A 50 9.95 2.79 -2.45
C PHE A 50 9.11 1.71 -3.16
N GLU A 51 9.75 0.59 -3.50
CA GLU A 51 9.10 -0.58 -4.10
C GLU A 51 9.50 -1.82 -3.28
N THR A 52 8.51 -2.50 -2.70
CA THR A 52 8.69 -3.84 -2.12
C THR A 52 8.19 -4.87 -3.13
N VAL A 53 9.12 -5.70 -3.60
CA VAL A 53 8.84 -6.82 -4.50
C VAL A 53 8.63 -8.08 -3.66
N ALA A 54 7.38 -8.52 -3.53
CA ALA A 54 7.01 -9.74 -2.82
C ALA A 54 5.60 -10.20 -3.22
N GLU A 55 5.35 -11.51 -3.10
CA GLU A 55 4.00 -12.08 -3.22
C GLU A 55 3.09 -11.54 -2.12
N TYR A 56 1.80 -11.35 -2.41
CA TYR A 56 0.86 -10.83 -1.42
C TYR A 56 0.69 -11.77 -0.23
N GLU A 57 0.82 -13.08 -0.45
CA GLU A 57 0.77 -14.12 0.57
C GLU A 57 1.99 -14.14 1.50
N ASP A 58 3.07 -13.40 1.19
CA ASP A 58 4.21 -13.25 2.09
C ASP A 58 3.86 -12.29 3.23
N LEU A 59 3.25 -12.86 4.28
CA LEU A 59 2.83 -12.12 5.46
C LEU A 59 4.01 -11.46 6.19
N ASN A 60 5.23 -11.98 6.09
CA ASN A 60 6.39 -11.37 6.73
C ASN A 60 6.79 -10.09 6.00
N GLN A 61 6.80 -10.13 4.67
CA GLN A 61 7.05 -8.95 3.85
C GLN A 61 5.92 -7.92 4.00
N ALA A 62 4.66 -8.35 4.07
CA ALA A 62 3.52 -7.46 4.32
C ALA A 62 3.64 -6.73 5.68
N LYS A 63 4.05 -7.44 6.74
CA LYS A 63 4.31 -6.82 8.06
C LYS A 63 5.45 -5.82 8.01
N ARG A 64 6.58 -6.19 7.38
CA ARG A 64 7.73 -5.29 7.22
C ARG A 64 7.36 -4.04 6.43
N PHE A 65 6.60 -4.20 5.36
CA PHE A 65 6.03 -3.10 4.59
C PHE A 65 5.18 -2.19 5.48
N ALA A 66 4.23 -2.76 6.22
CA ALA A 66 3.34 -2.01 7.11
C ALA A 66 4.08 -1.22 8.22
N GLN A 67 5.22 -1.72 8.69
CA GLN A 67 6.07 -1.03 9.67
C GLN A 67 6.80 0.20 9.12
N ASN A 68 6.90 0.34 7.79
CA ASN A 68 7.63 1.42 7.11
C ASN A 68 6.71 2.48 6.50
N VAL A 69 5.40 2.43 6.77
CA VAL A 69 4.41 3.36 6.24
C VAL A 69 3.48 3.89 7.35
N ASP A 70 2.88 5.06 7.13
CA ASP A 70 2.01 5.73 8.09
C ASP A 70 0.52 5.40 7.90
N VAL A 71 0.15 4.98 6.70
CA VAL A 71 -1.20 4.53 6.32
C VAL A 71 -1.11 3.64 5.09
N VAL A 72 -2.03 2.68 4.94
CA VAL A 72 -2.10 1.81 3.76
C VAL A 72 -3.43 1.95 3.04
N THR A 73 -3.38 1.89 1.71
CA THR A 73 -4.54 1.79 0.82
C THR A 73 -4.35 0.66 -0.20
N PHE A 74 -5.38 0.38 -0.99
CA PHE A 74 -5.39 -0.61 -2.05
C PHE A 74 -5.49 0.06 -3.41
N GLU A 75 -4.81 -0.52 -4.39
CA GLU A 75 -5.07 -0.24 -5.80
C GLU A 75 -6.16 -1.14 -6.38
N PHE A 76 -6.21 -2.41 -5.96
CA PHE A 76 -7.02 -3.46 -6.57
C PHE A 76 -7.68 -4.34 -5.49
N GLU A 77 -8.72 -5.07 -5.88
CA GLU A 77 -9.61 -5.77 -4.95
C GLU A 77 -9.11 -7.15 -4.48
N ASN A 78 -8.18 -7.77 -5.21
CA ASN A 78 -7.76 -9.15 -4.97
C ASN A 78 -6.58 -9.27 -4.00
N VAL A 79 -6.49 -8.38 -3.01
CA VAL A 79 -5.48 -8.50 -1.95
C VAL A 79 -5.96 -9.54 -0.93
N PRO A 80 -5.18 -10.60 -0.63
CA PRO A 80 -5.60 -11.63 0.32
C PRO A 80 -5.94 -11.03 1.70
N SER A 81 -7.04 -11.47 2.28
CA SER A 81 -7.51 -10.98 3.59
C SER A 81 -6.45 -11.08 4.68
N LYS A 82 -5.71 -12.20 4.71
CA LYS A 82 -4.61 -12.45 5.66
C LYS A 82 -3.49 -11.41 5.55
N THR A 83 -3.23 -10.92 4.34
CA THR A 83 -2.23 -9.88 4.08
C THR A 83 -2.67 -8.56 4.67
N VAL A 84 -3.95 -8.20 4.46
CA VAL A 84 -4.55 -7.00 5.04
C VAL A 84 -4.58 -7.08 6.56
N GLU A 85 -4.97 -8.22 7.13
CA GLU A 85 -4.97 -8.48 8.56
C GLU A 85 -3.56 -8.36 9.15
N ALA A 86 -2.56 -8.93 8.48
CA ALA A 86 -1.17 -8.85 8.91
C ALA A 86 -0.64 -7.40 8.91
N ALA A 87 -0.96 -6.60 7.89
CA ALA A 87 -0.58 -5.19 7.83
C ALA A 87 -1.32 -4.34 8.87
N SER A 88 -2.61 -4.62 9.09
CA SER A 88 -3.49 -3.90 10.03
C SER A 88 -3.04 -4.02 11.49
N GLN A 89 -2.15 -4.96 11.81
CA GLN A 89 -1.52 -5.07 13.13
C GLN A 89 -0.54 -3.92 13.43
N PHE A 90 -0.04 -3.23 12.40
CA PHE A 90 1.01 -2.22 12.53
C PHE A 90 0.57 -0.83 12.10
N VAL A 91 -0.33 -0.74 11.11
CA VAL A 91 -0.74 0.52 10.50
C VAL A 91 -2.23 0.49 10.14
N SER A 92 -2.87 1.66 10.12
CA SER A 92 -4.26 1.74 9.68
C SER A 92 -4.36 1.48 8.17
N VAL A 93 -5.26 0.58 7.79
CA VAL A 93 -5.59 0.29 6.39
C VAL A 93 -6.94 0.91 6.04
N HIS A 94 -6.98 1.68 4.95
CA HIS A 94 -8.16 2.39 4.48
C HIS A 94 -8.38 2.19 2.96
N PRO A 95 -9.59 1.81 2.51
CA PRO A 95 -10.73 1.36 3.33
C PRO A 95 -10.37 0.15 4.20
N ARG A 96 -11.23 -0.21 5.16
CA ARG A 96 -10.97 -1.42 5.94
C ARG A 96 -11.06 -2.66 5.04
N GLY A 97 -10.29 -3.69 5.35
CA GLY A 97 -10.21 -4.90 4.53
C GLY A 97 -11.53 -5.62 4.31
N GLU A 98 -12.48 -5.51 5.24
CA GLU A 98 -13.76 -6.22 5.15
C GLU A 98 -14.60 -5.76 3.95
N VAL A 99 -14.33 -4.58 3.38
CA VAL A 99 -15.01 -4.09 2.18
C VAL A 99 -14.71 -4.95 0.94
N LEU A 100 -13.59 -5.67 0.94
CA LEU A 100 -13.21 -6.60 -0.14
C LEU A 100 -13.82 -7.99 0.02
N HIS A 101 -14.49 -8.28 1.15
CA HIS A 101 -15.05 -9.59 1.42
C HIS A 101 -16.51 -9.67 0.95
N ILE A 102 -16.81 -10.70 0.16
CA ILE A 102 -18.17 -11.12 -0.19
C ILE A 102 -18.45 -12.43 0.56
N ALA A 103 -19.58 -12.46 1.28
CA ALA A 103 -19.99 -13.53 2.19
C ALA A 103 -20.13 -14.90 1.52
#